data_AF-D8LA00-F1
#
_entry.id   AF-D8LA00-F1
#
_cell.length_a   1.000
_cell.length_b   1.000
_cell.length_c   1.000
_cell.angle_alpha   90.00
_cell.angle_beta   90.00
_cell.angle_gamma   90.00
#
_symmetry.space_group_name_H-M   'P 1'
#
loop_
_entity.id
_entity.type
_entity.pdbx_description
1 polymer ?
#
loop_
_entity_poly.entity_id
_entity_poly.type
_entity_poly.pdbx_seq_one_letter_code
_entity_poly.pdbx_strand_id
1 'polypeptide(L)'
;MKLIDGYYVDTNNNKWNAKKFDEAQVKIVSKSLVNCENCIDCVECNDCKNCVDCDYSKHCVGCIDCCHCIDCKNCVGCTDCLGCVDCSYCIDSIDCVDCIDCVFCKRCEKCSQCDDCSDCSECVHCSSCKECKKCDVCVLCIECKNCNRCVKCRKCKNVELERYLTDVNNVE
;
A
#
# COMPACT_ATOMS: atom_id res chain seq x y z
N MET A 1 -14.55 -13.37 28.39
CA MET A 1 -15.54 -13.30 27.31
C MET A 1 -16.91 -12.99 27.87
N LYS A 2 -17.49 -11.85 27.47
CA LYS A 2 -18.90 -11.51 27.69
C LYS A 2 -19.47 -10.99 26.38
N LEU A 3 -20.68 -11.38 26.00
CA LEU A 3 -21.43 -10.63 24.99
C LEU A 3 -21.82 -9.31 25.62
N ILE A 4 -21.24 -8.21 25.12
CA ILE A 4 -21.52 -6.85 25.55
C ILE A 4 -21.79 -6.07 24.26
N ASP A 5 -22.98 -5.50 24.16
CA ASP A 5 -23.40 -4.63 23.06
C ASP A 5 -23.17 -5.19 21.64
N GLY A 6 -23.42 -6.49 21.47
CA GLY A 6 -23.36 -7.17 20.16
C GLY A 6 -21.96 -7.62 19.72
N TYR A 7 -20.96 -7.51 20.59
CA TYR A 7 -19.63 -8.08 20.41
C TYR A 7 -19.32 -8.99 21.59
N TYR A 8 -18.58 -10.07 21.37
CA TYR A 8 -18.01 -10.79 22.51
C TYR A 8 -16.63 -10.20 22.79
N VAL A 9 -16.45 -9.79 24.04
CA VAL A 9 -15.31 -8.98 24.49
C VAL A 9 -14.50 -9.77 25.51
N ASP A 10 -13.18 -9.76 25.32
CA ASP A 10 -12.21 -10.52 26.13
C ASP A 10 -11.75 -9.73 27.37
N THR A 11 -10.57 -10.06 27.93
CA THR A 11 -9.97 -9.36 29.07
C THR A 11 -8.99 -8.26 28.68
N ASN A 12 -8.62 -8.16 27.40
CA ASN A 12 -7.60 -7.27 26.86
C ASN A 12 -8.22 -6.11 26.02
N ASN A 13 -9.55 -5.96 26.11
CA ASN A 13 -10.40 -5.01 25.38
C ASN A 13 -10.52 -5.27 23.86
N ASN A 14 -10.34 -6.52 23.44
CA ASN A 14 -10.51 -6.95 22.06
C ASN A 14 -11.92 -7.46 21.77
N LYS A 15 -12.37 -7.31 20.52
CA LYS A 15 -13.80 -7.36 20.16
C LYS A 15 -14.04 -8.03 18.81
N TRP A 16 -15.07 -8.87 18.74
CA TRP A 16 -15.54 -9.48 17.50
C TRP A 16 -17.06 -9.52 17.44
N ASN A 17 -17.56 -9.20 16.27
CA ASN A 17 -18.95 -8.88 15.99
C ASN A 17 -19.84 -10.12 15.92
N ALA A 18 -20.90 -10.12 16.73
CA ALA A 18 -21.82 -11.24 16.89
C ALA A 18 -22.67 -11.58 15.64
N LYS A 19 -22.53 -10.80 14.56
CA LYS A 19 -23.21 -11.02 13.26
C LYS A 19 -22.31 -11.62 12.18
N LYS A 20 -21.00 -11.31 12.19
CA LYS A 20 -19.99 -12.01 11.36
C LYS A 20 -19.65 -13.37 11.99
N PHE A 21 -19.76 -13.47 13.31
CA PHE A 21 -19.38 -14.61 14.12
C PHE A 21 -20.41 -14.86 15.22
N ASP A 22 -21.05 -16.02 15.30
CA ASP A 22 -21.86 -16.43 16.45
C ASP A 22 -21.04 -16.60 17.76
N GLU A 23 -21.67 -16.96 18.89
CA GLU A 23 -20.96 -17.04 20.18
C GLU A 23 -19.91 -18.16 20.24
N ALA A 24 -20.09 -19.25 19.50
CA ALA A 24 -19.07 -20.26 19.35
C ALA A 24 -17.95 -19.72 18.44
N GLN A 25 -18.31 -19.14 17.30
CA GLN A 25 -17.36 -18.51 16.37
C GLN A 25 -16.55 -17.40 17.01
N VAL A 26 -17.09 -16.57 17.92
CA VAL A 26 -16.27 -15.61 18.68
C VAL A 26 -15.60 -16.24 19.87
N LYS A 27 -16.13 -17.23 20.58
CA LYS A 27 -15.24 -17.99 21.50
C LYS A 27 -14.09 -18.70 20.75
N ILE A 28 -14.11 -18.72 19.43
CA ILE A 28 -13.01 -19.08 18.53
C ILE A 28 -12.20 -17.84 18.13
N VAL A 29 -12.73 -16.89 17.34
CA VAL A 29 -11.97 -15.69 16.89
C VAL A 29 -11.58 -14.74 18.03
N SER A 30 -12.25 -14.78 19.18
CA SER A 30 -11.81 -14.03 20.39
C SER A 30 -10.44 -14.39 20.93
N LYS A 31 -9.86 -15.47 20.40
CA LYS A 31 -8.50 -15.93 20.66
C LYS A 31 -7.53 -15.57 19.53
N SER A 32 -8.00 -14.85 18.50
CA SER A 32 -7.26 -14.38 17.31
C SER A 32 -6.89 -12.90 17.36
N LEU A 33 -7.13 -12.21 18.49
CA LEU A 33 -6.60 -10.89 18.82
C LEU A 33 -5.70 -11.09 20.03
N VAL A 34 -4.42 -10.75 19.87
CA VAL A 34 -3.38 -10.97 20.87
C VAL A 34 -2.58 -9.68 21.03
N ASN A 35 -2.49 -9.13 22.24
CA ASN A 35 -1.71 -7.92 22.60
C ASN A 35 -1.94 -6.62 21.80
N CYS A 36 -2.67 -6.58 20.69
CA CYS A 36 -4.11 -6.36 20.71
C CYS A 36 -4.57 -5.86 22.06
N GLU A 37 -4.42 -4.56 22.15
CA GLU A 37 -5.08 -3.69 23.08
C GLU A 37 -6.06 -2.90 22.22
N ASN A 38 -7.35 -2.96 22.54
CA ASN A 38 -8.43 -2.22 21.84
C ASN A 38 -8.73 -2.63 20.39
N CYS A 39 -8.45 -3.87 19.97
CA CYS A 39 -8.51 -4.22 18.55
C CYS A 39 -9.77 -5.05 18.19
N ILE A 40 -10.23 -4.94 16.94
CA ILE A 40 -11.66 -5.08 16.59
C ILE A 40 -11.88 -5.67 15.20
N ASP A 41 -12.62 -6.78 15.12
CA ASP A 41 -13.17 -7.36 13.88
C ASP A 41 -12.18 -7.68 12.73
N CYS A 42 -10.87 -7.49 12.83
CA CYS A 42 -9.92 -8.33 13.57
C CYS A 42 -10.37 -9.76 13.88
N VAL A 43 -11.07 -10.38 12.92
CA VAL A 43 -10.51 -11.63 12.41
C VAL A 43 -9.01 -11.43 12.24
N GLU A 44 -8.23 -12.25 12.92
CA GLU A 44 -6.77 -12.30 12.77
C GLU A 44 -5.98 -11.01 13.15
N CYS A 45 -6.54 -10.09 13.94
CA CYS A 45 -5.81 -8.95 14.56
C CYS A 45 -4.52 -9.32 15.39
N ASN A 46 -3.36 -8.66 15.26
CA ASN A 46 -2.21 -8.79 16.20
C ASN A 46 -1.32 -7.52 16.37
N ASP A 47 -0.92 -7.16 17.60
CA ASP A 47 0.02 -6.05 17.95
C ASP A 47 -0.07 -4.66 17.24
N CYS A 48 -1.12 -4.31 16.50
CA CYS A 48 -2.40 -3.97 17.11
C CYS A 48 -2.30 -3.32 18.48
N LYS A 49 -1.55 -2.23 18.55
CA LYS A 49 -2.24 -1.01 18.95
C LYS A 49 -3.00 -0.51 17.72
N ASN A 50 -4.25 -0.99 17.62
CA ASN A 50 -5.28 -0.64 16.62
C ASN A 50 -5.17 -1.27 15.21
N CYS A 51 -5.15 -2.61 15.10
CA CYS A 51 -5.36 -3.45 13.89
C CYS A 51 -4.12 -3.93 13.06
N VAL A 52 -4.28 -5.10 12.41
CA VAL A 52 -3.35 -5.92 11.57
C VAL A 52 -4.28 -6.73 10.63
N ASP A 53 -4.22 -8.04 10.37
CA ASP A 53 -5.00 -8.86 9.39
C ASP A 53 -6.54 -8.64 9.21
N CYS A 54 -7.20 -7.70 9.91
CA CYS A 54 -8.42 -7.02 9.45
C CYS A 54 -8.40 -6.90 7.92
N ASP A 55 -9.23 -7.69 7.28
CA ASP A 55 -10.11 -7.15 6.26
C ASP A 55 -10.63 -5.77 6.73
N TYR A 56 -10.14 -4.70 6.10
CA TYR A 56 -10.32 -3.27 6.43
C TYR A 56 -9.53 -2.71 7.62
N SER A 57 -8.23 -3.01 7.72
CA SER A 57 -7.32 -2.33 8.67
C SER A 57 -7.11 -0.85 8.32
N LYS A 58 -7.10 0.06 9.30
CA LYS A 58 -6.97 1.51 9.05
C LYS A 58 -6.16 2.22 10.10
N HIS A 59 -5.26 3.11 9.67
CA HIS A 59 -4.41 3.92 10.54
C HIS A 59 -3.59 3.13 11.59
N CYS A 60 -3.53 1.81 11.52
CA CYS A 60 -2.64 1.05 12.40
C CYS A 60 -1.21 1.45 12.10
N VAL A 61 -0.46 1.59 13.17
CA VAL A 61 0.99 1.64 13.11
C VAL A 61 1.44 0.20 13.13
N GLY A 62 1.98 -0.28 12.00
CA GLY A 62 2.25 -1.69 11.78
C GLY A 62 0.99 -2.49 11.46
N CYS A 63 0.12 -2.02 10.55
CA CYS A 63 -0.80 -2.93 9.89
C CYS A 63 0.02 -3.92 9.04
N ILE A 64 -0.24 -5.21 9.16
CA ILE A 64 0.53 -6.29 8.54
C ILE A 64 -0.48 -7.21 7.83
N ASP A 65 -0.20 -7.53 6.57
CA ASP A 65 -0.88 -8.53 5.73
C ASP A 65 -2.42 -8.38 5.59
N CYS A 66 -2.96 -7.23 5.96
CA CYS A 66 -4.38 -6.98 5.93
C CYS A 66 -4.88 -6.57 4.54
N CYS A 67 -6.08 -7.02 4.21
CA CYS A 67 -6.79 -6.58 3.01
C CYS A 67 -7.40 -5.20 3.26
N HIS A 68 -7.42 -4.34 2.24
CA HIS A 68 -8.06 -3.02 2.30
C HIS A 68 -7.45 -2.10 3.37
N CYS A 69 -6.12 -2.06 3.47
CA CYS A 69 -5.39 -1.16 4.38
C CYS A 69 -5.54 0.32 3.95
N ILE A 70 -5.96 1.23 4.84
CA ILE A 70 -6.21 2.64 4.49
C ILE A 70 -5.53 3.62 5.45
N ASP A 71 -4.74 4.55 4.89
CA ASP A 71 -4.00 5.62 5.60
C ASP A 71 -3.16 5.09 6.78
N CYS A 72 -2.67 3.86 6.61
CA CYS A 72 -1.92 3.09 7.58
C CYS A 72 -0.44 3.47 7.54
N LYS A 73 0.28 3.24 8.64
CA LYS A 73 1.70 3.60 8.75
C LYS A 73 2.57 2.41 9.02
N ASN A 74 3.68 2.29 8.31
CA ASN A 74 4.49 1.07 8.31
C ASN A 74 3.63 -0.12 7.89
N CYS A 75 2.87 0.06 6.81
CA CYS A 75 2.11 -1.03 6.19
C CYS A 75 3.08 -2.02 5.57
N VAL A 76 2.94 -3.29 5.92
CA VAL A 76 3.76 -4.37 5.34
C VAL A 76 2.82 -5.41 4.75
N GLY A 77 3.02 -5.77 3.48
CA GLY A 77 2.32 -6.88 2.82
C GLY A 77 0.81 -6.72 2.57
N CYS A 78 0.19 -5.64 3.04
CA CYS A 78 -1.23 -5.35 2.81
C CYS A 78 -1.61 -5.34 1.31
N THR A 79 -2.82 -5.81 1.01
CA THR A 79 -3.44 -5.66 -0.33
C THR A 79 -4.45 -4.52 -0.32
N ASP A 80 -4.70 -3.95 -1.50
CA ASP A 80 -5.69 -2.88 -1.70
C ASP A 80 -5.41 -1.67 -0.80
N CYS A 81 -4.11 -1.35 -0.64
CA CYS A 81 -3.63 -0.21 0.13
C CYS A 81 -4.08 1.11 -0.47
N LEU A 82 -4.58 2.04 0.34
CA LEU A 82 -4.97 3.38 -0.10
C LEU A 82 -4.43 4.46 0.84
N GLY A 83 -3.68 5.43 0.31
CA GLY A 83 -3.16 6.59 1.09
C GLY A 83 -2.16 6.22 2.19
N CYS A 84 -1.77 4.95 2.28
CA CYS A 84 -0.86 4.45 3.31
C CYS A 84 0.56 5.02 3.13
N VAL A 85 1.27 5.17 4.24
CA VAL A 85 2.58 5.84 4.32
C VAL A 85 3.61 4.87 4.90
N ASP A 86 4.85 4.96 4.41
CA ASP A 86 5.95 4.04 4.75
C ASP A 86 5.53 2.58 4.42
N CYS A 87 4.96 2.39 3.23
CA CYS A 87 4.44 1.11 2.77
C CYS A 87 5.55 0.28 2.14
N SER A 88 5.69 -0.96 2.57
CA SER A 88 6.61 -1.92 1.96
C SER A 88 5.85 -3.11 1.40
N TYR A 89 6.19 -3.54 0.18
CA TYR A 89 5.70 -4.78 -0.44
C TYR A 89 4.17 -4.89 -0.60
N CYS A 90 3.46 -3.76 -0.66
CA CYS A 90 2.01 -3.73 -0.75
C CYS A 90 1.52 -3.89 -2.21
N ILE A 91 0.41 -4.60 -2.40
CA ILE A 91 -0.17 -4.90 -3.72
C ILE A 91 -1.40 -4.02 -3.98
N ASP A 92 -1.56 -3.56 -5.22
CA ASP A 92 -2.64 -2.66 -5.65
C ASP A 92 -2.72 -1.42 -4.75
N SER A 93 -1.54 -0.87 -4.42
CA SER A 93 -1.40 0.35 -3.62
C SER A 93 -1.80 1.58 -4.43
N ILE A 94 -2.62 2.46 -3.85
CA ILE A 94 -3.21 3.61 -4.54
C ILE A 94 -2.99 4.87 -3.70
N ASP A 95 -2.54 5.96 -4.34
CA ASP A 95 -2.26 7.26 -3.70
C ASP A 95 -1.33 7.17 -2.46
N CYS A 96 -0.57 6.08 -2.31
CA CYS A 96 0.32 5.83 -1.18
C CYS A 96 1.65 6.60 -1.32
N VAL A 97 2.31 6.88 -0.19
CA VAL A 97 3.50 7.73 -0.13
C VAL A 97 4.67 6.99 0.52
N ASP A 98 5.88 7.20 0.00
CA ASP A 98 7.08 6.50 0.46
C ASP A 98 6.88 4.97 0.35
N CYS A 99 6.31 4.54 -0.79
CA CYS A 99 6.18 3.13 -1.17
C CYS A 99 7.53 2.54 -1.58
N ILE A 100 7.89 1.40 -1.01
CA ILE A 100 9.11 0.66 -1.32
C ILE A 100 8.73 -0.74 -1.79
N ASP A 101 9.24 -1.13 -2.96
CA ASP A 101 9.08 -2.48 -3.53
C ASP A 101 7.61 -2.93 -3.70
N CYS A 102 6.69 -1.97 -3.94
CA CYS A 102 5.25 -2.21 -4.12
C CYS A 102 4.88 -2.48 -5.60
N VAL A 103 3.77 -3.17 -5.85
CA VAL A 103 3.34 -3.60 -7.19
C VAL A 103 1.93 -3.10 -7.53
N PHE A 104 1.70 -2.80 -8.82
CA PHE A 104 0.46 -2.19 -9.33
C PHE A 104 0.11 -0.86 -8.64
N CYS A 105 1.15 -0.12 -8.21
CA CYS A 105 1.02 1.20 -7.63
C CYS A 105 0.29 2.16 -8.58
N LYS A 106 -0.70 2.91 -8.08
CA LYS A 106 -1.44 3.89 -8.89
C LYS A 106 -1.43 5.23 -8.19
N ARG A 107 -0.90 6.26 -8.87
CA ARG A 107 -0.76 7.65 -8.35
C ARG A 107 0.06 7.80 -7.07
N CYS A 108 0.86 6.79 -6.71
CA CYS A 108 1.71 6.83 -5.53
C CYS A 108 2.87 7.84 -5.69
N GLU A 109 3.36 8.39 -4.57
CA GLU A 109 4.48 9.33 -4.55
C GLU A 109 5.73 8.70 -3.91
N LYS A 110 6.90 9.07 -4.44
CA LYS A 110 8.22 8.60 -3.97
C LYS A 110 8.36 7.07 -3.98
N CYS A 111 7.73 6.41 -4.95
CA CYS A 111 7.92 4.98 -5.18
C CYS A 111 9.40 4.67 -5.40
N SER A 112 9.99 3.82 -4.57
CA SER A 112 11.33 3.29 -4.78
C SER A 112 11.21 1.83 -5.23
N GLN A 113 11.81 1.50 -6.38
CA GLN A 113 11.91 0.14 -6.92
C GLN A 113 10.55 -0.56 -7.16
N CYS A 114 9.48 0.21 -7.38
CA CYS A 114 8.14 -0.33 -7.63
C CYS A 114 7.91 -0.71 -9.10
N ASP A 115 7.05 -1.69 -9.34
CA ASP A 115 6.75 -2.26 -10.66
C ASP A 115 5.28 -2.11 -11.07
N ASP A 116 5.05 -2.09 -12.39
CA ASP A 116 3.75 -1.85 -13.04
C ASP A 116 3.02 -0.61 -12.49
N CYS A 117 3.80 0.39 -12.08
CA CYS A 117 3.33 1.68 -11.59
C CYS A 117 2.55 2.44 -12.67
N SER A 118 1.45 3.08 -12.29
CA SER A 118 0.67 3.96 -13.14
C SER A 118 0.47 5.32 -12.49
N ASP A 119 0.62 6.42 -13.24
CA ASP A 119 0.46 7.80 -12.78
C ASP A 119 1.30 8.24 -11.57
N CYS A 120 2.23 7.41 -11.11
CA CYS A 120 3.04 7.67 -9.92
C CYS A 120 4.03 8.83 -10.13
N SER A 121 4.52 9.44 -9.06
CA SER A 121 5.48 10.54 -9.15
C SER A 121 6.68 10.38 -8.23
N GLU A 122 7.80 11.01 -8.62
CA GLU A 122 9.08 10.95 -7.87
C GLU A 122 9.59 9.51 -7.72
N CYS A 123 9.28 8.69 -8.73
CA CYS A 123 9.65 7.28 -8.78
C CYS A 123 11.16 7.12 -8.99
N VAL A 124 11.82 6.30 -8.19
CA VAL A 124 13.26 6.03 -8.29
C VAL A 124 13.46 4.54 -8.54
N HIS A 125 14.24 4.18 -9.57
CA HIS A 125 14.53 2.78 -9.92
C HIS A 125 13.31 1.91 -10.32
N CYS A 126 12.18 2.51 -10.72
CA CYS A 126 10.95 1.80 -11.06
C CYS A 126 10.90 1.29 -12.52
N SER A 127 10.17 0.20 -12.77
CA SER A 127 10.06 -0.43 -14.10
C SER A 127 8.62 -0.57 -14.60
N SER A 128 8.44 -0.82 -15.91
CA SER A 128 7.15 -0.93 -16.60
C SER A 128 6.17 0.24 -16.39
N CYS A 129 6.68 1.37 -15.91
CA CYS A 129 5.90 2.50 -15.44
C CYS A 129 5.07 3.13 -16.57
N LYS A 130 3.81 3.45 -16.31
CA LYS A 130 2.89 4.12 -17.24
C LYS A 130 2.52 5.52 -16.71
N GLU A 131 2.65 6.54 -17.55
CA GLU A 131 2.26 7.94 -17.26
C GLU A 131 2.91 8.59 -16.02
N CYS A 132 3.94 7.95 -15.47
CA CYS A 132 4.64 8.38 -14.26
C CYS A 132 5.48 9.64 -14.49
N LYS A 133 5.74 10.41 -13.42
CA LYS A 133 6.36 11.74 -13.48
C LYS A 133 7.60 11.85 -12.59
N LYS A 134 8.55 12.71 -12.98
CA LYS A 134 9.78 13.00 -12.20
C LYS A 134 10.59 11.74 -11.88
N CYS A 135 10.63 10.76 -12.79
CA CYS A 135 11.18 9.45 -12.47
C CYS A 135 12.70 9.40 -12.70
N ASP A 136 13.49 9.02 -11.69
CA ASP A 136 14.93 8.78 -11.87
C ASP A 136 15.24 7.30 -12.10
N VAL A 137 16.13 7.03 -13.06
CA VAL A 137 16.56 5.69 -13.49
C VAL A 137 15.38 4.71 -13.70
N CYS A 138 14.56 4.92 -14.71
CA CYS A 138 13.38 4.08 -14.97
C CYS A 138 13.43 3.36 -16.32
N VAL A 139 12.83 2.16 -16.40
CA VAL A 139 13.03 1.22 -17.51
C VAL A 139 11.72 0.74 -18.11
N LEU A 140 11.67 0.56 -19.44
CA LEU A 140 10.52 0.05 -20.21
C LEU A 140 9.23 0.88 -20.05
N CYS A 141 9.35 2.14 -19.64
CA CYS A 141 8.22 2.98 -19.29
C CYS A 141 7.41 3.45 -20.53
N ILE A 142 6.17 3.86 -20.31
CA ILE A 142 5.25 4.32 -21.35
C ILE A 142 4.67 5.67 -20.93
N GLU A 143 4.76 6.69 -21.79
CA GLU A 143 4.15 8.02 -21.61
C GLU A 143 4.58 8.80 -20.35
N CYS A 144 5.70 8.37 -19.74
CA CYS A 144 6.28 9.00 -18.56
C CYS A 144 6.92 10.36 -18.88
N LYS A 145 7.02 11.23 -17.87
CA LYS A 145 7.39 12.64 -18.03
C LYS A 145 8.43 13.09 -17.01
N ASN A 146 9.29 14.02 -17.39
CA ASN A 146 10.35 14.59 -16.54
C ASN A 146 11.26 13.53 -15.91
N CYS A 147 11.56 12.46 -16.65
CA CYS A 147 12.39 11.37 -16.17
C CYS A 147 13.87 11.61 -16.53
N ASN A 148 14.79 11.48 -15.59
CA ASN A 148 16.19 11.84 -15.84
C ASN A 148 16.93 10.80 -16.70
N ARG A 149 16.75 9.50 -16.38
CA ARG A 149 17.51 8.38 -16.97
C ARG A 149 16.57 7.25 -17.41
N CYS A 150 15.75 7.54 -18.42
CA CYS A 150 14.77 6.58 -18.95
C CYS A 150 15.34 5.67 -20.04
N VAL A 151 15.31 4.35 -19.84
CA VAL A 151 15.79 3.34 -20.81
C VAL A 151 14.60 2.64 -21.47
N LYS A 152 14.58 2.62 -22.82
CA LYS A 152 13.46 2.06 -23.62
C LYS A 152 12.08 2.66 -23.27
N CYS A 153 12.04 3.93 -22.87
CA CYS A 153 10.78 4.60 -22.54
C CYS A 153 10.03 5.06 -23.81
N ARG A 154 8.89 4.43 -24.10
CA ARG A 154 8.01 4.79 -25.21
C ARG A 154 7.28 6.10 -24.90
N LYS A 155 7.45 7.14 -25.73
CA LYS A 155 6.86 8.48 -25.54
C LYS A 155 7.29 9.19 -24.24
N CYS A 156 8.58 9.12 -23.88
CA CYS A 156 9.13 9.90 -22.76
C CYS A 156 9.00 11.42 -23.06
N LYS A 157 8.40 12.21 -22.15
CA LYS A 157 8.28 13.68 -22.28
C LYS A 157 9.01 14.39 -21.15
N ASN A 158 10.30 14.60 -21.33
CA ASN A 158 11.18 15.13 -20.29
C ASN A 158 11.39 16.63 -20.48
N VAL A 159 10.97 17.48 -19.54
CA VAL A 159 11.20 18.94 -19.64
C VAL A 159 12.69 19.31 -19.73
N GLU A 160 13.61 18.53 -19.14
CA GLU A 160 15.05 18.75 -19.32
C GLU A 160 15.57 18.28 -20.69
N LEU A 161 14.95 17.25 -21.28
CA LEU A 161 15.32 16.72 -22.59
C LEU A 161 14.54 17.39 -23.73
N GLU A 162 13.46 18.15 -23.52
CA GLU A 162 12.94 19.08 -24.53
C GLU A 162 13.90 20.27 -24.80
N ARG A 163 14.93 20.46 -23.96
CA ARG A 163 16.09 21.34 -24.23
C ARG A 163 17.30 20.62 -24.85
N TYR A 164 17.23 19.30 -25.09
CA TYR A 164 18.31 18.47 -25.66
C TYR A 164 17.85 17.57 -26.84
N LEU A 165 16.55 17.32 -27.01
CA LEU A 165 15.96 16.51 -28.10
C LEU A 165 15.67 17.34 -29.36
N THR A 166 15.87 18.66 -29.31
CA THR A 166 16.20 19.42 -30.52
C THR A 166 17.48 18.90 -31.18
N ASP A 167 18.36 18.22 -30.43
CA ASP A 167 19.68 17.78 -30.91
C ASP A 167 19.81 16.24 -31.05
N VAL A 168 18.96 15.41 -30.43
CA VAL A 168 19.16 13.93 -30.34
C VAL A 168 18.00 13.09 -30.93
N ASN A 169 17.01 13.68 -31.60
CA ASN A 169 15.93 12.95 -32.29
C ASN A 169 16.35 12.21 -33.59
N ASN A 170 17.61 11.74 -33.67
CA ASN A 170 18.22 11.02 -34.80
C ASN A 170 18.85 9.68 -34.35
N VAL A 171 18.11 8.84 -33.63
CA VAL A 171 18.43 7.40 -33.48
C VAL A 171 17.15 6.59 -33.66
N GLU A 172 17.27 5.52 -34.45
CA GLU A 172 16.22 4.85 -35.24
C GLU A 172 15.11 4.10 -34.44
#